data_AF-A0A961QTT3-F1
#
_entry.id   AF-A0A961QTT3-F1
#
_cell.length_a   1.000
_cell.length_b   1.000
_cell.length_c   1.000
_cell.angle_alpha   90.00
_cell.angle_beta   90.00
_cell.angle_gamma   90.00
#
_symmetry.space_group_name_H-M   'P 1'
#
loop_
_entity.id
_entity.type
_entity.pdbx_description
1 polymer ?
#
loop_
_entity_poly.entity_id
_entity_poly.type
_entity_poly.pdbx_seq_one_letter_code
_entity_poly.pdbx_strand_id
1 'polypeptide(L)'
;MSIEKETFSIGIEEEYLLVDPETRALATRQPAGFMAHCKEILGDKVTHEFLQAQVEIGTGVCATIGEAREEIRMLRGAIAEAATAHGMRMIAASTHPWAHWKEQEPVDMERYRILGAEHRSLARRMAICGMHVHAGIADPNLRVDLMSQISYFMPHLLALSTSSPFWEGHDTGLKAFRPIIIGDLPRSGLPEVFESWNDWNEMLEILSDTGMVKDPTRIWWDIRPSGKHPTLEIRICDICTWSEDG
;
A
#
# COMPACT_ATOMS: atom_id res chain seq x y z
N MET A 1 -27.04 21.19 21.90
CA MET A 1 -26.73 20.61 20.58
C MET A 1 -25.69 19.53 20.84
N SER A 2 -26.12 18.28 21.02
CA SER A 2 -25.21 17.15 21.15
C SER A 2 -24.62 16.88 19.77
N ILE A 3 -23.31 16.98 19.64
CA ILE A 3 -22.62 16.49 18.44
C ILE A 3 -22.77 14.98 18.50
N GLU A 4 -23.61 14.40 17.63
CA GLU A 4 -23.61 12.96 17.42
C GLU A 4 -22.20 12.58 16.95
N LYS A 5 -21.57 11.66 17.67
CA LYS A 5 -20.22 11.22 17.36
C LYS A 5 -20.33 10.28 16.16
N GLU A 6 -19.98 10.77 14.97
CA GLU A 6 -19.80 9.89 13.82
C GLU A 6 -18.75 8.83 14.16
N THR A 7 -19.11 7.57 13.94
CA THR A 7 -18.22 6.43 14.13
C THR A 7 -17.64 6.05 12.77
N PHE A 8 -16.35 6.26 12.59
CA PHE A 8 -15.63 5.80 11.39
C PHE A 8 -15.16 4.36 11.60
N SER A 9 -15.34 3.51 10.58
CA SER A 9 -14.65 2.22 10.53
C SER A 9 -13.26 2.39 9.93
N ILE A 10 -12.38 1.43 10.21
CA ILE A 10 -10.97 1.44 9.81
C ILE A 10 -10.67 0.13 9.09
N GLY A 11 -9.95 0.21 7.98
CA GLY A 11 -9.27 -0.93 7.36
C GLY A 11 -7.81 -0.57 7.15
N ILE A 12 -6.89 -1.52 7.35
CA ILE A 12 -5.45 -1.32 7.17
C ILE A 12 -4.91 -2.39 6.22
N GLU A 13 -4.17 -1.96 5.21
CA GLU A 13 -3.40 -2.82 4.32
C GLU A 13 -1.91 -2.60 4.60
N GLU A 14 -1.13 -3.68 4.71
CA GLU A 14 0.32 -3.62 4.90
C GLU A 14 1.03 -4.55 3.93
N GLU A 15 2.06 -4.02 3.26
CA GLU A 15 2.93 -4.76 2.36
C GLU A 15 4.27 -5.10 3.05
N TYR A 16 4.79 -6.30 2.82
CA TYR A 16 6.06 -6.77 3.39
C TYR A 16 7.01 -7.31 2.35
N LEU A 17 8.31 -7.11 2.60
CA LEU A 17 9.38 -7.70 1.80
C LEU A 17 9.80 -9.05 2.40
N LEU A 18 9.98 -10.05 1.54
CA LEU A 18 10.53 -11.36 1.91
C LEU A 18 12.04 -11.38 1.70
N VAL A 19 12.78 -11.84 2.70
CA VAL A 19 14.25 -11.91 2.66
C VAL A 19 14.76 -13.29 3.04
N ASP A 20 15.90 -13.65 2.46
CA ASP A 20 16.65 -14.83 2.87
C ASP A 20 17.29 -14.58 4.26
N PRO A 21 17.12 -15.48 5.25
CA PRO A 21 17.57 -15.24 6.61
C PRO A 21 19.09 -15.23 6.80
N GLU A 22 19.86 -15.85 5.90
CA GLU A 22 21.31 -15.97 6.00
C GLU A 22 22.01 -14.79 5.32
N THR A 23 21.66 -14.56 4.06
CA THR A 23 22.23 -13.52 3.20
C THR A 23 21.57 -12.15 3.42
N ARG A 24 20.35 -12.14 3.97
CA ARG A 24 19.48 -10.97 4.11
C ARG A 24 19.09 -10.34 2.77
N ALA A 25 19.33 -11.03 1.66
CA ALA A 25 18.96 -10.55 0.35
C ALA A 25 17.44 -10.58 0.16
N LEU A 26 16.92 -9.60 -0.57
CA LEU A 26 15.54 -9.60 -1.01
C LEU A 26 15.27 -10.81 -1.91
N ALA A 27 14.15 -11.49 -1.66
CA ALA A 27 13.74 -12.64 -2.44
C ALA A 27 13.43 -12.23 -3.88
N THR A 28 14.11 -12.81 -4.87
CA THR A 28 13.73 -12.63 -6.28
C THR A 28 12.37 -13.27 -6.59
N ARG A 29 12.06 -14.39 -5.92
CA ARG A 29 10.82 -15.15 -6.06
C ARG A 29 10.31 -15.63 -4.70
N GLN A 30 9.00 -15.72 -4.55
CA GLN A 30 8.41 -16.44 -3.43
C GLN A 30 8.77 -17.94 -3.48
N PRO A 31 9.06 -18.57 -2.32
CA PRO A 31 9.17 -20.01 -2.25
C PRO A 31 7.88 -20.71 -2.70
N ALA A 32 8.02 -21.86 -3.35
CA ALA A 32 6.88 -22.63 -3.81
C ALA A 32 6.00 -23.04 -2.61
N GLY A 33 4.71 -22.74 -2.69
CA GLY A 33 3.74 -23.06 -1.63
C GLY A 33 3.63 -22.01 -0.52
N PHE A 34 4.50 -21.00 -0.46
CA PHE A 34 4.42 -19.94 0.56
C PHE A 34 3.06 -19.24 0.56
N MET A 35 2.62 -18.72 -0.61
CA MET A 35 1.33 -18.03 -0.70
C MET A 35 0.13 -18.96 -0.52
N ALA A 36 0.26 -20.24 -0.87
CA ALA A 36 -0.80 -21.22 -0.59
C ALA A 36 -0.96 -21.42 0.92
N HIS A 37 0.17 -21.58 1.63
CA HIS A 37 0.18 -21.68 3.08
C HIS A 37 -0.38 -20.42 3.76
N CYS A 38 0.00 -19.22 3.30
CA CYS A 38 -0.60 -17.98 3.79
C CYS A 38 -2.12 -17.95 3.58
N LYS A 39 -2.61 -18.35 2.41
CA LYS A 39 -4.05 -18.39 2.10
C LYS A 39 -4.81 -19.44 2.92
N GLU A 40 -4.18 -20.56 3.27
CA GLU A 40 -4.79 -21.55 4.16
C GLU A 40 -5.05 -20.98 5.56
N ILE A 41 -4.16 -20.12 6.06
CA ILE A 41 -4.27 -19.50 7.40
C ILE A 41 -5.16 -18.25 7.36
N LEU A 42 -4.98 -17.38 6.35
CA LEU A 42 -5.53 -16.03 6.32
C LEU A 42 -6.67 -15.82 5.32
N GLY A 43 -6.93 -16.79 4.44
CA GLY A 43 -7.96 -16.68 3.41
C GLY A 43 -7.74 -15.47 2.49
N ASP A 44 -8.78 -14.64 2.36
CA ASP A 44 -8.76 -13.45 1.50
C ASP A 44 -8.03 -12.25 2.11
N LYS A 45 -7.55 -12.36 3.35
CA LYS A 45 -6.79 -11.30 4.04
C LYS A 45 -5.32 -11.23 3.63
N VAL A 46 -4.88 -12.11 2.73
CA VAL A 46 -3.54 -12.11 2.18
C VAL A 46 -3.59 -12.16 0.66
N THR A 47 -2.82 -11.30 0.01
CA THR A 47 -2.74 -11.26 -1.44
C THR A 47 -1.31 -11.14 -1.93
N HIS A 48 -1.15 -11.35 -3.24
CA HIS A 48 0.11 -11.04 -3.90
C HIS A 48 0.12 -9.55 -4.20
N GLU A 49 1.23 -8.91 -3.88
CA GLU A 49 1.54 -7.58 -4.40
C GLU A 49 2.12 -7.67 -5.83
N PHE A 50 2.51 -6.53 -6.41
CA PHE A 50 3.06 -6.43 -7.77
C PHE A 50 4.27 -7.35 -8.02
N LEU A 51 5.21 -7.44 -7.08
CA LEU A 51 6.42 -8.26 -7.21
C LEU A 51 6.36 -9.51 -6.35
N GLN A 52 7.00 -10.57 -6.84
CA GLN A 52 7.15 -11.83 -6.12
C GLN A 52 7.89 -11.66 -4.78
N ALA A 53 8.69 -10.63 -4.62
CA ALA A 53 9.40 -10.35 -3.37
C ALA A 53 8.48 -9.91 -2.21
N GLN A 54 7.21 -9.63 -2.51
CA GLN A 54 6.30 -8.92 -1.63
C GLN A 54 5.09 -9.77 -1.24
N VAL A 55 4.54 -9.51 -0.07
CA VAL A 55 3.26 -10.06 0.38
C VAL A 55 2.44 -8.95 1.01
N GLU A 56 1.15 -8.91 0.70
CA GLU A 56 0.21 -7.90 1.19
C GLU A 56 -0.79 -8.56 2.12
N ILE A 57 -1.08 -7.92 3.26
CA ILE A 57 -2.17 -8.28 4.15
C ILE A 57 -3.19 -7.16 4.25
N GLY A 58 -4.45 -7.50 4.52
CA GLY A 58 -5.52 -6.54 4.77
C GLY A 58 -6.38 -6.95 5.95
N THR A 59 -6.66 -6.02 6.86
CA THR A 59 -7.60 -6.24 7.96
C THR A 59 -9.04 -6.41 7.45
N GLY A 60 -9.95 -6.81 8.34
CA GLY A 60 -11.37 -6.61 8.10
C GLY A 60 -11.75 -5.13 8.23
N VAL A 61 -13.05 -4.89 8.28
CA VAL A 61 -13.59 -3.59 8.68
C VAL A 61 -13.65 -3.55 10.20
N CYS A 62 -12.75 -2.80 10.81
CA CYS A 62 -12.63 -2.65 12.26
C CYS A 62 -13.45 -1.44 12.73
N ALA A 63 -14.13 -1.56 13.87
CA ALA A 63 -14.87 -0.45 14.48
C ALA A 63 -13.99 0.43 15.37
N THR A 64 -12.84 -0.09 15.80
CA THR A 64 -11.91 0.63 16.68
C THR A 64 -10.45 0.37 16.30
N ILE A 65 -9.56 1.28 16.71
CA ILE A 65 -8.10 1.09 16.61
C ILE A 65 -7.65 -0.16 17.38
N GLY A 66 -8.31 -0.47 18.51
CA GLY A 66 -8.00 -1.67 19.30
C GLY A 66 -8.24 -2.96 18.50
N GLU A 67 -9.35 -3.04 17.78
CA GLU A 67 -9.64 -4.17 16.88
C GLU A 67 -8.64 -4.26 15.73
N ALA A 68 -8.35 -3.13 15.07
CA ALA A 68 -7.37 -3.07 13.99
C ALA A 68 -5.98 -3.53 14.45
N ARG A 69 -5.53 -3.08 15.63
CA ARG A 69 -4.25 -3.46 16.22
C ARG A 69 -4.15 -4.97 16.47
N GLU A 70 -5.14 -5.57 17.10
CA GLU A 70 -5.10 -7.02 17.36
C GLU A 70 -5.12 -7.83 16.06
N GLU A 71 -5.88 -7.37 15.06
CA GLU A 71 -5.92 -8.01 13.75
C GLU A 71 -4.59 -7.89 13.00
N ILE A 72 -3.96 -6.70 12.96
CA ILE A 72 -2.63 -6.52 12.37
C ILE A 72 -1.58 -7.39 13.03
N ARG A 73 -1.58 -7.49 14.37
CA ARG A 73 -0.64 -8.38 15.09
C ARG A 73 -0.82 -9.83 14.69
N MET A 74 -2.06 -10.30 14.56
CA MET A 74 -2.37 -11.66 14.11
C MET A 74 -1.89 -11.89 12.68
N LEU A 75 -2.21 -10.97 11.76
CA LEU A 75 -1.84 -11.07 10.35
C LEU A 75 -0.31 -11.05 10.17
N ARG A 76 0.40 -10.11 10.79
CA ARG A 76 1.87 -10.04 10.81
C ARG A 76 2.48 -11.34 11.34
N GLY A 77 1.93 -11.87 12.44
CA GLY A 77 2.39 -13.14 13.03
C GLY A 77 2.26 -14.32 12.07
N ALA A 78 1.11 -14.46 11.42
CA ALA A 78 0.85 -15.52 10.45
C ALA A 78 1.80 -15.46 9.24
N ILE A 79 2.06 -14.26 8.69
CA ILE A 79 3.03 -14.09 7.60
C ILE A 79 4.46 -14.44 8.06
N ALA A 80 4.86 -14.01 9.26
CA ALA A 80 6.19 -14.35 9.79
C ALA A 80 6.39 -15.86 9.99
N GLU A 81 5.36 -16.54 10.50
CA GLU A 81 5.37 -18.00 10.67
C GLU A 81 5.44 -18.72 9.31
N ALA A 82 4.57 -18.33 8.37
CA ALA A 82 4.58 -18.89 7.03
C ALA A 82 5.92 -18.64 6.32
N ALA A 83 6.49 -17.44 6.42
CA ALA A 83 7.80 -17.15 5.84
C ALA A 83 8.88 -18.06 6.45
N THR A 84 8.87 -18.22 7.78
CA THR A 84 9.80 -19.08 8.50
C THR A 84 9.70 -20.54 8.07
N ALA A 85 8.49 -21.08 7.94
CA ALA A 85 8.25 -22.45 7.49
C ALA A 85 8.76 -22.71 6.06
N HIS A 86 8.84 -21.65 5.24
CA HIS A 86 9.31 -21.70 3.86
C HIS A 86 10.77 -21.22 3.70
N GLY A 87 11.54 -21.17 4.79
CA GLY A 87 12.97 -20.84 4.76
C GLY A 87 13.28 -19.35 4.59
N MET A 88 12.28 -18.48 4.75
CA MET A 88 12.38 -17.03 4.55
C MET A 88 12.12 -16.27 5.86
N ARG A 89 12.30 -14.95 5.82
CA ARG A 89 11.79 -14.01 6.82
C ARG A 89 11.05 -12.86 6.13
N MET A 90 10.12 -12.24 6.85
CA MET A 90 9.53 -10.98 6.41
C MET A 90 10.25 -9.80 7.08
N ILE A 91 10.32 -8.67 6.41
CA ILE A 91 10.72 -7.40 7.01
C ILE A 91 9.64 -6.34 6.76
N ALA A 92 9.34 -5.57 7.80
CA ALA A 92 8.47 -4.41 7.77
C ALA A 92 9.31 -3.17 7.47
N ALA A 93 9.57 -2.93 6.19
CA ALA A 93 10.33 -1.78 5.71
C ALA A 93 9.88 -1.41 4.30
N SER A 94 9.85 -0.11 4.01
CA SER A 94 9.30 0.40 2.76
C SER A 94 10.26 0.28 1.59
N THR A 95 11.56 0.12 1.84
CA THR A 95 12.57 -0.23 0.83
C THR A 95 13.53 -1.28 1.37
N HIS A 96 14.02 -2.15 0.49
CA HIS A 96 15.14 -3.01 0.83
C HIS A 96 16.47 -2.22 0.70
N PRO A 97 17.42 -2.31 1.65
CA PRO A 97 18.53 -1.37 1.67
C PRO A 97 19.50 -1.46 0.48
N TRP A 98 19.72 -2.65 -0.08
CA TRP A 98 20.64 -2.86 -1.20
C TRP A 98 20.09 -3.68 -2.37
N ALA A 99 18.79 -4.02 -2.36
CA ALA A 99 18.27 -4.83 -3.46
C ALA A 99 18.26 -4.01 -4.74
N HIS A 100 18.61 -4.63 -5.86
CA HIS A 100 18.43 -4.01 -7.16
C HIS A 100 17.07 -4.40 -7.73
N TRP A 101 16.22 -3.42 -8.02
CA TRP A 101 14.89 -3.65 -8.59
C TRP A 101 14.89 -4.44 -9.92
N LYS A 102 16.01 -4.43 -10.67
CA LYS A 102 16.15 -5.17 -11.94
C LYS A 102 16.22 -6.67 -11.75
N GLU A 103 16.54 -7.12 -10.55
CA GLU A 103 16.58 -8.52 -10.17
C GLU A 103 15.21 -9.03 -9.75
N GLN A 104 14.24 -8.14 -9.52
CA GLN A 104 12.92 -8.51 -9.04
C GLN A 104 12.00 -8.92 -10.20
N GLU A 105 11.14 -9.90 -9.90
CA GLU A 105 10.20 -10.47 -10.85
C GLU A 105 8.74 -10.10 -10.51
N PRO A 106 7.95 -9.67 -11.51
CA PRO A 106 6.53 -9.41 -11.30
C PRO A 106 5.76 -10.70 -11.06
N VAL A 107 4.67 -10.59 -10.30
CA VAL A 107 3.71 -11.69 -10.17
C VAL A 107 2.96 -11.87 -11.49
N ASP A 108 2.75 -13.13 -11.88
CA ASP A 108 2.09 -13.47 -13.14
C ASP A 108 0.56 -13.35 -13.04
N MET A 109 0.06 -12.12 -12.95
CA MET A 109 -1.38 -11.82 -12.98
C MET A 109 -1.70 -10.80 -14.07
N GLU A 110 -2.89 -10.92 -14.67
CA GLU A 110 -3.31 -10.09 -15.80
C GLU A 110 -3.27 -8.58 -15.49
N ARG A 111 -3.72 -8.16 -14.29
CA ARG A 111 -3.66 -6.76 -13.85
C ARG A 111 -2.21 -6.20 -13.85
N TYR A 112 -1.25 -7.04 -13.50
CA TYR A 112 0.16 -6.66 -13.37
C TYR A 112 0.91 -6.73 -14.71
N ARG A 113 0.49 -7.62 -15.61
CA ARG A 113 0.96 -7.62 -17.01
C ARG A 113 0.63 -6.30 -17.71
N ILE A 114 -0.55 -5.72 -17.44
CA ILE A 114 -0.94 -4.44 -18.03
C ILE A 114 -0.07 -3.30 -17.49
N LEU A 115 0.13 -3.22 -16.16
CA LEU A 115 1.02 -2.22 -15.55
C LEU A 115 2.46 -2.34 -16.09
N GLY A 116 2.97 -3.58 -16.20
CA GLY A 116 4.27 -3.86 -16.79
C GLY A 116 4.36 -3.51 -18.28
N ALA A 117 3.28 -3.66 -19.05
CA ALA A 117 3.24 -3.30 -20.46
C ALA A 117 3.21 -1.78 -20.69
N GLU A 118 2.40 -1.06 -19.91
CA GLU A 118 2.21 0.39 -20.01
C GLU A 118 3.39 1.18 -19.42
N HIS A 119 3.94 0.76 -18.28
CA HIS A 119 4.95 1.53 -17.53
C HIS A 119 6.34 0.89 -17.51
N ARG A 120 6.48 -0.38 -17.91
CA ARG A 120 7.74 -1.12 -18.07
C ARG A 120 8.71 -0.90 -16.92
N SER A 121 9.77 -0.13 -17.16
CA SER A 121 10.84 0.12 -16.19
C SER A 121 10.35 0.77 -14.89
N LEU A 122 9.31 1.61 -14.95
CA LEU A 122 8.75 2.25 -13.77
C LEU A 122 8.05 1.23 -12.86
N ALA A 123 7.23 0.35 -13.45
CA ALA A 123 6.55 -0.70 -12.70
C ALA A 123 7.55 -1.62 -11.99
N ARG A 124 8.68 -1.95 -12.64
CA ARG A 124 9.71 -2.80 -12.02
C ARG A 124 10.43 -2.14 -10.83
N ARG A 125 10.42 -0.81 -10.73
CA ARG A 125 10.98 -0.08 -9.58
C ARG A 125 10.09 -0.13 -8.34
N MET A 126 8.88 -0.67 -8.46
CA MET A 126 7.91 -0.83 -7.35
C MET A 126 8.30 -1.93 -6.34
N ALA A 127 9.59 -2.17 -6.14
CA ALA A 127 10.13 -2.98 -5.04
C ALA A 127 10.10 -2.19 -3.73
N ILE A 128 8.94 -1.60 -3.44
CA ILE A 128 8.65 -0.73 -2.31
C ILE A 128 7.37 -1.20 -1.63
N CYS A 129 7.32 -1.09 -0.31
CA CYS A 129 6.17 -1.51 0.47
C CYS A 129 5.51 -0.32 1.17
N GLY A 130 4.19 -0.23 1.14
CA GLY A 130 3.42 0.82 1.82
C GLY A 130 2.41 0.30 2.81
N MET A 131 1.99 1.19 3.71
CA MET A 131 0.81 1.00 4.56
C MET A 131 -0.33 1.85 4.02
N HIS A 132 -1.49 1.25 3.78
CA HIS A 132 -2.70 1.97 3.40
C HIS A 132 -3.74 1.94 4.51
N VAL A 133 -4.34 3.09 4.80
CA VAL A 133 -5.37 3.22 5.84
C VAL A 133 -6.66 3.69 5.19
N HIS A 134 -7.70 2.88 5.31
CA HIS A 134 -9.06 3.19 4.88
C HIS A 134 -9.88 3.70 6.05
N ALA A 135 -10.45 4.89 5.91
CA ALA A 135 -11.49 5.41 6.79
C ALA A 135 -12.87 5.27 6.14
N GLY A 136 -13.78 4.55 6.77
CA GLY A 136 -15.16 4.36 6.30
C GLY A 136 -15.98 5.64 6.42
N ILE A 137 -16.33 6.23 5.28
CA ILE A 137 -17.08 7.49 5.20
C ILE A 137 -18.16 7.31 4.12
N ALA A 138 -19.41 7.20 4.59
CA ALA A 138 -20.53 6.87 3.71
C ALA A 138 -20.86 8.01 2.73
N ASP A 139 -20.85 9.26 3.19
CA ASP A 139 -21.15 10.42 2.35
C ASP A 139 -20.03 10.67 1.33
N PRO A 140 -20.32 10.57 0.02
CA PRO A 140 -19.34 10.82 -1.03
C PRO A 140 -18.80 12.27 -1.06
N ASN A 141 -19.63 13.27 -0.75
CA ASN A 141 -19.14 14.66 -0.72
C ASN A 141 -18.22 14.89 0.48
N LEU A 142 -18.56 14.30 1.63
CA LEU A 142 -17.68 14.34 2.80
C LEU A 142 -16.33 13.68 2.52
N ARG A 143 -16.29 12.59 1.74
CA ARG A 143 -15.02 11.97 1.32
C ARG A 143 -14.13 12.93 0.51
N VAL A 144 -14.72 13.71 -0.41
CA VAL A 144 -13.97 14.66 -1.24
C VAL A 144 -13.51 15.87 -0.42
N ASP A 145 -14.38 16.40 0.43
CA ASP A 145 -14.05 17.50 1.34
C ASP A 145 -12.89 17.10 2.27
N LEU A 146 -13.00 15.93 2.92
CA LEU A 146 -11.95 15.40 3.79
C LEU A 146 -10.66 15.07 3.04
N MET A 147 -10.72 14.60 1.79
CA MET A 147 -9.51 14.37 0.99
C MET A 147 -8.66 15.65 0.88
N SER A 148 -9.30 16.79 0.58
CA SER A 148 -8.63 18.07 0.47
C SER A 148 -8.02 18.53 1.79
N GLN A 149 -8.74 18.34 2.90
CA GLN A 149 -8.27 18.73 4.24
C GLN A 149 -7.16 17.82 4.77
N ILE A 150 -7.29 16.51 4.58
CA ILE A 150 -6.33 15.51 5.07
C ILE A 150 -5.01 15.61 4.30
N SER A 151 -5.02 16.05 3.05
CA SER A 151 -3.80 16.31 2.25
C SER A 151 -2.79 17.21 2.98
N TYR A 152 -3.24 18.15 3.82
CA TYR A 152 -2.38 18.98 4.67
C TYR A 152 -1.60 18.17 5.73
N PHE A 153 -2.20 17.10 6.26
CA PHE A 153 -1.61 16.26 7.30
C PHE A 153 -0.70 15.15 6.76
N MET A 154 -0.77 14.84 5.46
CA MET A 154 0.00 13.75 4.85
C MET A 154 1.51 13.79 5.11
N PRO A 155 2.21 14.95 5.03
CA PRO A 155 3.64 15.01 5.36
C PRO A 155 3.95 14.60 6.80
N HIS A 156 3.02 14.82 7.74
CA HIS A 156 3.18 14.45 9.14
C HIS A 156 3.05 12.93 9.32
N LEU A 157 2.08 12.30 8.66
CA LEU A 157 1.94 10.83 8.68
C LEU A 157 3.16 10.15 8.04
N LEU A 158 3.66 10.69 6.93
CA LEU A 158 4.90 10.21 6.31
C LEU A 158 6.08 10.33 7.27
N ALA A 159 6.26 11.48 7.93
CA ALA A 159 7.36 11.70 8.87
C ALA A 159 7.34 10.75 10.07
N LEU A 160 6.16 10.27 10.49
CA LEU A 160 6.01 9.31 11.58
C LEU A 160 6.23 7.86 11.14
N SER A 161 5.94 7.54 9.88
CA SER A 161 5.98 6.17 9.35
C SER A 161 7.31 5.77 8.67
N THR A 162 8.25 6.71 8.53
CA THR A 162 9.45 6.55 7.68
C THR A 162 10.20 5.24 7.93
N SER A 163 10.39 4.43 6.88
CA SER A 163 11.15 3.17 6.92
C SER A 163 11.91 2.89 5.63
N SER A 164 12.14 3.91 4.80
CA SER A 164 12.87 3.80 3.53
C SER A 164 14.09 4.74 3.40
N PRO A 165 15.08 4.70 4.30
CA PRO A 165 16.25 5.58 4.19
C PRO A 165 17.30 5.15 3.15
N PHE A 166 17.27 3.87 2.75
CA PHE A 166 18.27 3.28 1.85
C PHE A 166 17.64 2.82 0.53
N TRP A 167 18.42 2.90 -0.55
CA TRP A 167 18.02 2.40 -1.87
C TRP A 167 19.25 1.99 -2.69
N GLU A 168 19.21 0.81 -3.32
CA GLU A 168 20.29 0.29 -4.19
C GLU A 168 21.70 0.31 -3.56
N GLY A 169 21.78 0.18 -2.23
CA GLY A 169 23.04 0.13 -1.48
C GLY A 169 23.55 1.49 -1.03
N HIS A 170 22.75 2.54 -1.25
CA HIS A 170 23.09 3.91 -0.89
C HIS A 170 22.21 4.41 0.26
N ASP A 171 22.84 5.12 1.20
CA ASP A 171 22.14 6.05 2.08
C ASP A 171 21.66 7.21 1.22
N THR A 172 20.34 7.37 1.10
CA THR A 172 19.73 8.37 0.24
C THR A 172 19.82 9.77 0.82
N GLY A 173 20.15 9.90 2.11
CA GLY A 173 20.05 11.15 2.88
C GLY A 173 18.62 11.52 3.27
N LEU A 174 17.61 10.75 2.83
CA LEU A 174 16.21 10.91 3.22
C LEU A 174 15.82 9.90 4.30
N LYS A 175 14.74 10.20 5.04
CA LYS A 175 14.12 9.23 5.95
C LYS A 175 13.07 8.37 5.23
N ALA A 176 12.36 8.97 4.28
CA ALA A 176 11.44 8.29 3.39
C ALA A 176 11.82 8.52 1.93
N PHE A 177 12.28 7.46 1.27
CA PHE A 177 12.62 7.45 -0.16
C PHE A 177 11.53 6.79 -1.01
N ARG A 178 10.65 5.96 -0.43
CA ARG A 178 9.52 5.33 -1.13
C ARG A 178 8.65 6.34 -1.91
N PRO A 179 8.27 7.51 -1.36
CA PRO A 179 7.49 8.51 -2.10
C PRO A 179 8.19 9.01 -3.38
N ILE A 180 9.53 9.06 -3.39
CA ILE A 180 10.31 9.45 -4.58
C ILE A 180 10.19 8.38 -5.68
N ILE A 181 10.16 7.10 -5.30
CA ILE A 181 10.06 5.99 -6.26
C ILE A 181 8.65 5.92 -6.87
N ILE A 182 7.61 5.95 -6.03
CA ILE A 182 6.23 5.90 -6.52
C ILE A 182 5.86 7.17 -7.31
N GLY A 183 6.49 8.31 -6.97
CA GLY A 183 6.36 9.59 -7.66
C GLY A 183 6.74 9.56 -9.15
N ASP A 184 7.52 8.55 -9.58
CA ASP A 184 7.85 8.38 -10.99
C ASP A 184 6.69 7.77 -11.82
N LEU A 185 5.64 7.24 -11.17
CA LEU A 185 4.43 6.79 -11.88
C LEU A 185 3.57 8.00 -12.28
N PRO A 186 2.95 7.97 -13.48
CA PRO A 186 2.03 9.04 -13.88
C PRO A 186 0.79 9.02 -12.98
N ARG A 187 0.26 10.18 -12.58
CA ARG A 187 -0.90 10.28 -11.68
C ARG A 187 -0.60 9.75 -10.26
N SER A 188 0.58 10.06 -9.76
CA SER A 188 1.02 9.81 -8.39
C SER A 188 1.20 11.12 -7.62
N GLY A 189 1.41 11.04 -6.31
CA GLY A 189 1.57 12.20 -5.44
C GLY A 189 0.25 12.71 -4.87
N LEU A 190 0.20 14.00 -4.49
CA LEU A 190 -1.00 14.58 -3.89
C LEU A 190 -2.17 14.66 -4.88
N PRO A 191 -3.42 14.52 -4.40
CA PRO A 191 -4.59 14.62 -5.25
C PRO A 191 -4.81 16.04 -5.77
N GLU A 192 -5.55 16.15 -6.87
CA GLU A 192 -6.14 17.42 -7.31
C GLU A 192 -7.22 17.89 -6.32
N VAL A 193 -7.58 19.17 -6.38
CA VAL A 193 -8.62 19.76 -5.53
C VAL A 193 -9.97 19.70 -6.24
N PHE A 194 -10.99 19.24 -5.52
CA PHE A 194 -12.36 19.09 -6.01
C PHE A 194 -13.33 19.76 -5.02
N GLU A 195 -14.41 20.37 -5.52
CA GLU A 195 -15.43 20.99 -4.68
C GLU A 195 -16.53 20.00 -4.30
N SER A 196 -16.74 18.97 -5.13
CA SER A 196 -17.82 18.00 -4.94
C SER A 196 -17.49 16.58 -5.41
N TRP A 197 -18.32 15.63 -4.99
CA TRP A 197 -18.29 14.27 -5.56
C TRP A 197 -18.57 14.25 -7.07
N ASN A 198 -19.31 15.23 -7.59
CA ASN A 198 -19.59 15.32 -9.01
C ASN A 198 -18.33 15.65 -9.80
N ASP A 199 -17.53 16.62 -9.34
CA ASP A 199 -16.27 17.01 -9.99
C ASP A 199 -15.28 15.84 -10.03
N TRP A 200 -15.25 15.07 -8.94
CA TRP A 200 -14.47 13.83 -8.86
C TRP A 200 -14.91 12.82 -9.94
N ASN A 201 -16.21 12.57 -10.08
CA ASN A 201 -16.72 11.65 -11.11
C ASN A 201 -16.49 12.18 -12.53
N GLU A 202 -16.67 13.48 -12.76
CA GLU A 202 -16.42 14.09 -14.08
C GLU A 202 -14.96 13.92 -14.50
N MET A 203 -14.01 14.08 -13.57
CA MET A 203 -12.60 13.79 -13.82
C MET A 203 -12.38 12.31 -14.18
N LEU A 204 -13.01 11.37 -13.46
CA LEU A 204 -12.92 9.95 -13.78
C LEU A 204 -13.52 9.62 -15.15
N GLU A 205 -14.66 10.22 -15.51
CA GLU A 205 -15.31 10.06 -16.82
C GLU A 205 -14.41 10.60 -17.94
N ILE A 206 -13.85 11.79 -17.79
CA ILE A 206 -12.90 12.38 -18.75
C ILE A 206 -11.68 11.48 -18.94
N LEU A 207 -11.09 10.98 -17.86
CA LEU A 207 -9.93 10.08 -17.95
C LEU A 207 -10.28 8.73 -18.61
N SER A 208 -11.50 8.23 -18.39
CA SER A 208 -12.00 7.01 -19.03
C SER A 208 -12.24 7.22 -20.52
N ASP A 209 -12.95 8.28 -20.90
CA ASP A 209 -13.35 8.59 -22.27
C ASP A 209 -12.15 8.90 -23.17
N THR A 210 -11.12 9.54 -22.62
CA THR A 210 -9.85 9.79 -23.30
C THR A 210 -8.96 8.54 -23.38
N GLY A 211 -9.36 7.45 -22.73
CA GLY A 211 -8.60 6.20 -22.65
C GLY A 211 -7.34 6.29 -21.77
N MET A 212 -7.18 7.37 -21.00
CA MET A 212 -6.02 7.60 -20.13
C MET A 212 -6.06 6.72 -18.87
N VAL A 213 -7.24 6.51 -18.30
CA VAL A 213 -7.47 5.64 -17.13
C VAL A 213 -8.81 4.93 -17.26
N LYS A 214 -8.80 3.61 -17.49
CA LYS A 214 -10.01 2.78 -17.56
C LYS A 214 -10.48 2.25 -16.21
N ASP A 215 -9.63 2.37 -15.20
CA ASP A 215 -9.84 1.82 -13.86
C ASP A 215 -9.31 2.84 -12.83
N PRO A 216 -10.19 3.47 -12.01
CA PRO A 216 -9.79 4.46 -11.00
C PRO A 216 -8.73 3.95 -10.02
N THR A 217 -8.58 2.63 -9.84
CA THR A 217 -7.52 2.06 -9.00
C THR A 217 -6.10 2.34 -9.55
N ARG A 218 -5.98 2.78 -10.81
CA ARG A 218 -4.73 3.22 -11.46
C ARG A 218 -4.39 4.70 -11.26
N ILE A 219 -5.06 5.38 -10.34
CA ILE A 219 -4.68 6.70 -9.83
C ILE A 219 -3.88 6.47 -8.54
N TRP A 220 -2.56 6.65 -8.60
CA TRP A 220 -1.64 6.34 -7.49
C TRP A 220 -1.43 7.53 -6.54
N TRP A 221 -2.49 8.28 -6.28
CA TRP A 221 -2.40 9.38 -5.34
C TRP A 221 -2.16 8.92 -3.91
N ASP A 222 -1.50 9.80 -3.15
CA ASP A 222 -1.16 9.63 -1.74
C ASP A 222 -2.39 9.57 -0.82
N ILE A 223 -3.52 10.09 -1.31
CA ILE A 223 -4.85 9.92 -0.73
C ILE A 223 -5.91 9.97 -1.83
N ARG A 224 -6.93 9.11 -1.75
CA ARG A 224 -8.04 9.08 -2.73
C ARG A 224 -9.32 8.47 -2.18
N PRO A 225 -10.50 8.79 -2.71
CA PRO A 225 -11.68 7.97 -2.51
C PRO A 225 -11.47 6.58 -3.10
N SER A 226 -11.81 5.53 -2.35
CA SER A 226 -11.72 4.17 -2.87
C SER A 226 -12.76 3.94 -3.98
N GLY A 227 -12.32 3.34 -5.09
CA GLY A 227 -13.20 2.95 -6.19
C GLY A 227 -14.04 1.69 -5.90
N LYS A 228 -13.73 0.95 -4.82
CA LYS A 228 -14.40 -0.31 -4.45
C LYS A 228 -15.20 -0.22 -3.17
N HIS A 229 -14.77 0.63 -2.24
CA HIS A 229 -15.34 0.73 -0.90
C HIS A 229 -15.76 2.16 -0.60
N PRO A 230 -16.77 2.38 0.27
CA PRO A 230 -17.15 3.72 0.72
C PRO A 230 -16.13 4.27 1.73
N THR A 231 -14.87 4.38 1.31
CA THR A 231 -13.75 4.77 2.16
C THR A 231 -12.94 5.89 1.51
N LEU A 232 -12.27 6.67 2.35
CA LEU A 232 -11.15 7.51 1.97
C LEU A 232 -9.87 6.77 2.34
N GLU A 233 -8.98 6.60 1.38
CA GLU A 233 -7.81 5.73 1.47
C GLU A 233 -6.53 6.59 1.48
N ILE A 234 -5.80 6.55 2.60
CA ILE A 234 -4.48 7.17 2.76
C ILE A 234 -3.41 6.17 2.35
N ARG A 235 -2.46 6.58 1.50
CA ARG A 235 -1.46 5.71 0.86
C ARG A 235 -0.02 6.24 0.93
N ILE A 236 0.16 7.43 1.49
CA ILE A 236 1.48 8.07 1.62
C ILE A 236 2.41 7.31 2.57
N CYS A 237 1.86 6.62 3.56
CA CYS A 237 2.63 6.04 4.65
C CYS A 237 3.63 4.99 4.15
N ASP A 238 4.83 5.08 4.71
CA ASP A 238 5.75 3.96 4.74
C ASP A 238 5.18 2.88 5.69
N ILE A 239 5.65 1.65 5.56
CA ILE A 239 5.39 0.58 6.52
C ILE A 239 6.10 0.87 7.84
N CYS A 240 5.35 0.89 8.94
CA CYS A 240 5.92 0.98 10.27
C CYS A 240 6.62 -0.32 10.67
N THR A 241 7.90 -0.23 11.07
CA THR A 241 8.70 -1.40 11.50
C THR A 241 8.04 -2.12 12.68
N TRP A 242 7.58 -1.36 13.67
CA TRP A 242 6.85 -1.89 14.83
C TRP A 242 5.35 -1.81 14.58
N SER A 243 4.61 -2.86 14.94
CA SER A 243 3.16 -2.89 14.80
C SER A 243 2.42 -1.90 15.70
N GLU A 244 3.10 -1.33 16.70
CA GLU A 244 2.52 -0.33 17.60
C GLU A 244 2.58 1.10 17.04
N ASP A 245 3.43 1.33 16.03
CA ASP A 245 3.61 2.62 15.38
C ASP A 245 2.70 2.78 14.15
N GLY A 246 2.13 1.68 13.66
CA GLY A 246 1.22 1.62 12.51
C GLY A 246 -0.24 1.89 12.86
#